data_AF-A0A353RMS4-F1
#
_entry.id   AF-A0A353RMS4-F1
#
_cell.length_a   1.000
_cell.length_b   1.000
_cell.length_c   1.000
_cell.angle_alpha   90.00
_cell.angle_beta   90.00
_cell.angle_gamma   90.00
#
_symmetry.space_group_name_H-M   'P 1'
#
loop_
_entity.id
_entity.type
_entity.pdbx_description
1 polymer ?
#
loop_
_entity_poly.entity_id
_entity_poly.type
_entity_poly.pdbx_seq_one_letter_code
_entity_poly.pdbx_strand_id
1 'polypeptide(L)'
;SGLRYFNTEDTTQYSNFKSIYPEEIVFIGPVNSSTKGNYATPGWVVPLSYVGHNGRVKMIVPFNMGSSYDQSRYEPTYYELVQYRFGNHY
;
A
#
# COMPACT_ATOMS: atom_id res chain seq x y z
N SER A 1 22.24 11.13 -9.43
CA SER A 1 22.71 9.96 -8.68
C SER A 1 21.49 9.32 -8.02
N GLY A 2 21.13 8.09 -8.40
CA GLY A 2 19.82 7.45 -8.12
C GLY A 2 19.93 5.98 -7.72
N LEU A 3 20.90 5.65 -6.87
CA LEU A 3 21.15 4.29 -6.42
C LEU A 3 20.54 4.06 -5.03
N ARG A 4 19.63 3.08 -4.90
CA ARG A 4 19.11 2.55 -3.63
C ARG A 4 19.18 1.02 -3.63
N TYR A 5 19.87 0.45 -2.65
CA TYR A 5 20.01 -1.00 -2.48
C TYR A 5 18.94 -1.52 -1.53
N PHE A 6 18.08 -2.43 -2.01
CA PHE A 6 17.23 -3.32 -1.20
C PHE A 6 18.00 -4.50 -0.59
N ASN A 7 19.29 -4.57 -0.93
CA ASN A 7 20.25 -5.65 -0.87
C ASN A 7 19.96 -6.81 -1.87
N THR A 8 20.22 -6.54 -3.16
CA THR A 8 20.45 -7.47 -4.28
C THR A 8 19.29 -8.21 -4.96
N GLU A 9 18.09 -7.61 -4.98
CA GLU A 9 17.00 -7.82 -5.98
C GLU A 9 16.30 -9.20 -5.93
N ASP A 10 15.04 -9.28 -5.45
CA ASP A 10 13.83 -8.98 -6.22
C ASP A 10 12.87 -8.18 -5.32
N THR A 11 12.55 -6.94 -5.69
CA THR A 11 11.53 -6.16 -4.96
C THR A 11 10.69 -5.46 -5.99
N THR A 12 9.43 -5.87 -6.08
CA THR A 12 8.46 -5.25 -6.98
C THR A 12 8.30 -3.77 -6.59
N GLN A 13 8.93 -2.87 -7.35
CA GLN A 13 8.83 -1.43 -7.11
C GLN A 13 7.52 -0.92 -7.68
N TYR A 14 6.61 -0.49 -6.81
CA TYR A 14 5.31 0.02 -7.23
C TYR A 14 5.18 1.52 -6.95
N SER A 15 4.60 2.24 -7.92
CA SER A 15 4.19 3.64 -7.78
C SER A 15 2.87 3.84 -8.50
N ASN A 16 1.87 4.38 -7.80
CA ASN A 16 0.57 4.69 -8.41
C ASN A 16 0.51 6.09 -9.03
N PHE A 17 1.60 6.86 -9.00
CA PHE A 17 1.59 8.28 -9.39
C PHE A 17 1.19 8.53 -10.85
N LYS A 18 1.49 7.58 -11.74
CA LYS A 18 1.15 7.64 -13.17
C LYS A 18 0.02 6.68 -13.56
N SER A 19 -0.61 5.98 -12.60
CA SER A 19 -1.68 5.05 -12.93
C SER A 19 -2.92 5.81 -13.37
N ILE A 20 -3.47 5.45 -14.53
CA ILE A 20 -4.78 5.94 -15.01
C ILE A 20 -5.94 5.14 -14.40
N TYR A 21 -5.64 4.02 -13.74
CA TYR A 21 -6.60 3.16 -13.02
C TYR A 21 -6.22 3.16 -11.54
N PRO A 22 -6.76 4.08 -10.73
CA PRO A 22 -6.50 4.07 -9.30
C PRO A 22 -7.13 2.83 -8.66
N GLU A 23 -6.43 2.25 -7.69
CA GLU A 23 -7.00 1.22 -6.82
C GLU A 23 -8.02 1.87 -5.88
N GLU A 24 -9.24 1.31 -5.84
CA GLU A 24 -10.31 1.78 -4.97
C GLU A 24 -10.38 0.91 -3.70
N ILE A 25 -10.50 1.57 -2.55
CA ILE A 25 -10.58 0.91 -1.25
C ILE A 25 -11.68 1.56 -0.45
N VAL A 26 -12.61 0.76 0.07
CA VAL A 26 -13.60 1.22 1.05
C VAL A 26 -12.97 1.19 2.44
N PHE A 27 -12.84 2.35 3.07
CA PHE A 27 -12.32 2.42 4.44
C PHE A 27 -13.41 1.99 5.44
N ILE A 28 -13.29 0.76 5.95
CA ILE A 28 -14.21 0.14 6.90
C ILE A 28 -13.70 0.19 8.35
N GLY A 29 -12.58 0.89 8.59
CA GLY A 29 -12.00 1.13 9.92
C GLY A 29 -10.50 0.82 10.03
N PRO A 30 -9.85 1.14 11.16
CA PRO A 30 -8.41 0.96 11.33
C PRO A 30 -7.97 -0.50 11.22
N VAL A 31 -6.75 -0.71 10.70
CA VAL A 31 -6.12 -2.04 10.58
C VAL A 31 -5.52 -2.46 11.92
N ASN A 32 -5.91 -3.64 12.41
CA ASN A 32 -5.35 -4.32 13.58
C ASN A 32 -5.38 -5.84 13.36
N SER A 33 -4.94 -6.63 14.35
CA SER A 33 -4.87 -8.10 14.25
C SER A 33 -6.21 -8.76 13.90
N SER A 34 -7.34 -8.16 14.32
CA SER A 34 -8.69 -8.68 14.08
C SER A 34 -9.33 -8.14 12.80
N THR A 35 -8.95 -6.94 12.35
CA THR A 35 -9.57 -6.27 11.20
C THR A 35 -8.75 -6.34 9.91
N LYS A 36 -7.46 -6.73 9.97
CA LYS A 36 -6.60 -6.81 8.78
C LYS A 36 -7.19 -7.70 7.68
N GLY A 37 -7.88 -8.78 8.05
CA GLY A 37 -8.49 -9.72 7.09
C GLY A 37 -9.62 -9.11 6.26
N ASN A 38 -10.14 -7.95 6.64
CA ASN A 38 -11.21 -7.28 5.92
C ASN A 38 -10.71 -6.51 4.68
N TYR A 39 -9.40 -6.43 4.47
CA TYR A 39 -8.78 -5.68 3.38
C TYR A 39 -7.96 -6.61 2.49
N ALA A 40 -8.06 -6.43 1.17
CA ALA A 40 -7.27 -7.19 0.20
C ALA A 40 -5.77 -6.91 0.30
N THR A 41 -5.39 -5.68 0.65
CA THR A 41 -4.00 -5.28 0.92
C THR A 41 -3.97 -4.36 2.13
N PRO A 42 -3.89 -4.93 3.36
CA PRO A 42 -4.02 -4.17 4.60
C PRO A 42 -2.97 -3.06 4.74
N GLY A 43 -1.77 -3.25 4.20
CA GLY A 43 -0.69 -2.27 4.24
C GLY A 43 -1.04 -0.93 3.58
N TRP A 44 -1.92 -0.93 2.57
CA TRP A 44 -2.39 0.31 1.93
C TRP A 44 -3.34 1.12 2.80
N VAL A 45 -3.95 0.50 3.81
CA VAL A 45 -4.99 1.12 4.62
C VAL A 45 -4.44 1.74 5.90
N VAL A 46 -3.31 1.22 6.41
CA VAL A 46 -2.67 1.72 7.64
C VAL A 46 -2.50 3.25 7.65
N PRO A 47 -2.05 3.91 6.56
CA PRO A 47 -1.88 5.36 6.57
C PRO A 47 -3.17 6.16 6.62
N LEU A 48 -4.33 5.59 6.27
CA LEU A 48 -5.60 6.33 6.17
C LEU A 48 -6.08 6.91 7.50
N SER A 49 -5.58 6.41 8.64
CA SER A 49 -5.83 7.00 9.96
C SER A 49 -4.96 8.22 10.27
N TYR A 50 -3.97 8.52 9.43
CA TYR A 50 -2.93 9.54 9.66
C TYR A 50 -2.80 10.54 8.51
N VAL A 51 -3.41 10.27 7.35
CA VAL A 51 -3.35 11.13 6.17
C VAL A 51 -4.76 11.53 5.72
N GLY A 52 -4.88 12.75 5.19
CA GLY A 52 -6.11 13.25 4.58
C GLY A 52 -6.11 13.12 3.06
N HIS A 53 -7.08 13.80 2.42
CA HIS A 53 -7.15 13.90 0.96
C HIS A 53 -5.85 14.48 0.37
N ASN A 54 -5.35 13.87 -0.71
CA ASN A 54 -4.03 14.14 -1.30
C ASN A 54 -2.81 13.81 -0.42
N GLY A 55 -3.00 13.06 0.67
CA GLY A 55 -1.91 12.49 1.46
C GLY A 55 -0.98 11.65 0.60
N ARG A 56 0.33 11.82 0.80
CA ARG A 56 1.39 11.11 0.07
C ARG A 56 2.29 10.38 1.06
N VAL A 57 2.52 9.11 0.81
CA VAL A 57 3.37 8.27 1.67
C VAL A 57 4.36 7.47 0.84
N LYS A 58 5.44 7.05 1.51
CA LYS A 58 6.41 6.07 1.05
C LYS A 58 6.40 4.92 2.05
N MET A 59 6.30 3.68 1.58
CA MET A 59 6.05 2.54 2.47
C MET A 59 6.87 1.31 2.09
N ILE A 60 7.24 0.55 3.11
CA ILE A 60 7.64 -0.86 2.96
C ILE A 60 6.50 -1.66 3.59
N VAL A 61 5.85 -2.49 2.78
CA VAL A 61 4.74 -3.35 3.22
C VAL A 61 5.28 -4.77 3.38
N PRO A 62 5.28 -5.36 4.58
CA PRO A 62 5.68 -6.75 4.76
C PRO A 62 4.67 -7.70 4.09
N PHE A 63 5.13 -8.88 3.67
CA PHE A 63 4.33 -9.84 2.89
C PHE A 63 2.97 -10.14 3.54
N ASN A 64 2.90 -10.27 4.87
CA ASN A 64 1.68 -10.57 5.62
C ASN A 64 0.66 -9.42 5.70
N MET A 65 1.01 -8.26 5.13
CA MET A 65 0.18 -7.06 4.98
C MET A 65 0.03 -6.65 3.51
N GLY A 66 0.64 -7.41 2.60
CA GLY A 66 0.56 -7.21 1.15
C GLY A 66 -0.70 -7.86 0.54
N SER A 67 -0.74 -7.89 -0.78
CA SER A 67 -1.76 -8.61 -1.56
C SER A 67 -1.68 -10.13 -1.33
N SER A 68 -2.67 -10.87 -1.83
CA SER A 68 -2.62 -12.35 -1.81
C SER A 68 -1.39 -12.91 -2.55
N TYR A 69 -0.92 -12.20 -3.58
CA TYR A 69 0.30 -12.55 -4.32
C TYR A 69 1.53 -12.42 -3.43
N ASP A 70 1.71 -11.26 -2.80
CA ASP A 70 2.83 -10.96 -1.89
C ASP A 70 2.87 -11.96 -0.73
N GLN A 71 1.70 -12.27 -0.15
CA GLN A 71 1.53 -13.25 0.93
C GLN A 71 1.96 -14.66 0.48
N SER A 72 1.55 -15.09 -0.71
CA SER A 72 1.87 -16.44 -1.23
C SER A 72 3.36 -16.63 -1.51
N ARG A 73 4.09 -15.53 -1.76
CA ARG A 73 5.51 -15.53 -2.12
C ARG A 73 6.43 -15.10 -0.98
N TYR A 74 5.86 -14.74 0.18
CA TYR A 74 6.61 -14.16 1.29
C TYR A 74 7.42 -12.91 0.88
N GLU A 75 6.92 -12.16 -0.10
CA GLU A 75 7.62 -11.04 -0.71
C GLU A 75 7.16 -9.72 -0.08
N PRO A 76 8.07 -8.89 0.48
CA PRO A 76 7.74 -7.54 0.89
C PRO A 76 7.75 -6.59 -0.31
N THR A 77 6.87 -5.59 -0.28
CA THR A 77 6.69 -4.65 -1.40
C THR A 77 7.10 -3.25 -1.00
N TYR A 78 7.88 -2.60 -1.86
CA TYR A 78 8.26 -1.21 -1.68
C TYR A 78 7.43 -0.28 -2.56
N TYR A 79 6.82 0.70 -1.90
CA TYR A 79 6.07 1.76 -2.54
C TYR A 79 6.85 3.07 -2.41
N GLU A 80 7.45 3.50 -3.52
CA GLU A 80 8.20 4.78 -3.57
C GLU A 80 7.26 5.96 -3.32
N LEU A 81 6.04 5.89 -3.87
CA LEU A 81 5.00 6.90 -3.66
C LEU A 81 3.60 6.27 -3.79
N VAL A 82 2.79 6.46 -2.76
CA VAL A 82 1.33 6.24 -2.78
C VAL A 82 0.65 7.56 -2.48
N GLN A 83 -0.20 8.03 -3.41
CA GLN A 83 -1.08 9.16 -3.16
C GLN A 83 -2.52 8.67 -2.90
N TYR A 84 -3.13 9.17 -1.84
CA TYR A 84 -4.52 8.91 -1.49
C TYR A 84 -5.45 10.02 -1.97
N ARG A 85 -6.58 9.63 -2.56
CA ARG A 85 -7.68 10.53 -2.91
C ARG A 85 -8.94 10.01 -2.25
N PHE A 86 -9.56 10.86 -1.45
CA PHE A 86 -10.81 10.55 -0.77
C PHE A 86 -11.92 11.05 -1.69
N GLY A 87 -12.69 10.14 -2.25
CA GLY A 87 -13.89 10.44 -3.02
C GLY A 87 -15.13 10.30 -2.14
N ASN A 88 -16.13 11.15 -2.37
CA ASN A 88 -17.48 10.88 -1.89
C ASN A 88 -18.21 10.11 -2.99
N HIS A 89 -18.44 8.82 -2.77
CA HIS A 89 -19.54 8.14 -3.44
C HIS A 89 -20.80 8.48 -2.64
N TYR A 90 -21.54 9.49 -3.12
CA TYR A 90 -22.92 9.73 -2.68
C TYR A 90 -23.86 8.81 -3.45
#